data_AF-A0A9D6K910-F1
#
_entry.id   AF-A0A9D6K910-F1
#
_cell.length_a   1.000
_cell.length_b   1.000
_cell.length_c   1.000
_cell.angle_alpha   90.00
_cell.angle_beta   90.00
_cell.angle_gamma   90.00
#
_symmetry.space_group_name_H-M   'P 1'
#
loop_
_entity.id
_entity.type
_entity.pdbx_description
1 polymer ?
#
loop_
_entity_poly.entity_id
_entity_poly.type
_entity_poly.pdbx_seq_one_letter_code
_entity_poly.pdbx_strand_id
1 'polypeptide(L)'
;MFFQKKGLLAALFLILLVMACSFGKSQDRIRIVKSTPDEGTILQKGSNVDLIVEVGYHLGSAKTGTISLVVQDQDNNPITQTSMVVQEGTRRTTLAKTFTTPSEANSLFVFTPLSVQGKESSVAVDRIGFSLK
;
A
#
# COMPACT_ATOMS: atom_id res chain seq x y z
N MET A 1 -1.06 58.65 58.36
CA MET A 1 -0.69 59.46 57.18
C MET A 1 0.27 58.63 56.34
N PHE A 2 -0.17 58.20 55.13
CA PHE A 2 0.59 57.60 54.01
C PHE A 2 1.33 56.26 54.24
N PHE A 3 1.31 55.23 53.37
CA PHE A 3 0.58 54.96 52.13
C PHE A 3 0.66 53.45 51.83
N GLN A 4 -0.40 52.94 51.20
CA GLN A 4 -0.51 51.65 50.51
C GLN A 4 0.66 51.36 49.55
N LYS A 5 1.02 50.08 49.40
CA LYS A 5 1.23 49.49 48.05
C LYS A 5 0.84 48.02 48.03
N LYS A 6 -0.23 47.78 47.28
CA LYS A 6 -0.76 46.48 46.85
C LYS A 6 0.22 45.84 45.86
N GLY A 7 0.57 44.59 46.08
CA GLY A 7 1.19 43.72 45.08
C GLY A 7 0.13 42.74 44.57
N LEU A 8 -0.53 43.13 43.48
CA LEU A 8 -1.46 42.30 42.69
C LEU A 8 -0.69 41.84 41.44
N LEU A 9 -1.02 40.64 40.93
CA LEU A 9 -0.56 40.00 39.68
C LEU A 9 0.81 39.30 39.80
N ALA A 10 1.04 38.06 39.34
CA ALA A 10 0.30 37.25 38.38
C ALA A 10 0.52 35.76 38.67
N ALA A 11 -0.54 34.98 38.53
CA ALA A 11 -0.45 33.56 38.31
C ALA A 11 0.32 33.28 37.00
N LEU A 12 1.21 32.30 36.98
CA LEU A 12 1.47 31.55 35.76
C LEU A 12 1.83 30.11 36.11
N PHE A 13 0.81 29.26 35.92
CA PHE A 13 0.92 27.83 35.69
C PHE A 13 2.08 27.53 34.72
N LEU A 14 3.00 26.66 35.13
CA LEU A 14 3.81 25.92 34.17
C LEU A 14 3.86 24.45 34.59
N ILE A 15 2.69 23.82 34.54
CA ILE A 15 2.59 22.36 34.42
C ILE A 15 3.16 22.04 33.03
N LEU A 16 4.39 21.56 32.98
CA LEU A 16 5.00 21.05 31.75
C LEU A 16 4.33 19.71 31.43
N LEU A 17 3.13 19.78 30.85
CA LEU A 17 2.49 18.66 30.20
C LEU A 17 3.32 18.36 28.96
N VAL A 18 4.29 17.45 29.07
CA VAL A 18 4.89 16.82 27.89
C VAL A 18 3.79 15.95 27.31
N MET A 19 2.90 16.59 26.55
CA MET A 19 1.93 15.92 25.70
C MET A 19 2.79 15.16 24.69
N ALA A 20 3.00 13.88 24.97
CA ALA A 20 3.51 12.95 23.99
C ALA A 20 2.55 13.03 22.79
N CYS A 21 2.95 13.76 21.75
CA CYS A 21 2.41 13.52 20.44
C CYS A 21 2.85 12.11 20.07
N SER A 22 2.10 11.11 20.50
CA SER A 22 1.98 9.86 19.78
C SER A 22 1.34 10.22 18.45
N PHE A 23 2.15 10.72 17.50
CA PHE A 23 1.81 10.71 16.10
C PHE A 23 1.49 9.25 15.80
N GLY A 24 0.20 8.90 15.73
CA GLY A 24 -0.23 7.57 15.37
C GLY A 24 0.49 7.22 14.08
N LYS A 25 1.30 6.14 14.10
CA LYS A 25 1.98 5.69 12.90
C LYS A 25 0.92 5.55 11.81
N SER A 26 0.99 6.38 10.79
CA SER A 26 0.02 6.34 9.71
C SER A 26 0.14 4.97 9.05
N GLN A 27 -0.95 4.20 9.11
CA GLN A 27 -0.95 2.80 8.67
C GLN A 27 -0.79 2.76 7.15
N ASP A 28 0.24 2.06 6.68
CA ASP A 28 0.44 1.85 5.25
C ASP A 28 -0.70 1.01 4.68
N ARG A 29 -1.16 1.35 3.48
CA ARG A 29 -2.24 0.62 2.81
C ARG A 29 -2.05 0.61 1.31
N ILE A 30 -2.61 -0.40 0.67
CA ILE A 30 -2.60 -0.55 -0.78
C ILE A 30 -3.96 -1.10 -1.20
N ARG A 31 -4.42 -0.70 -2.39
CA ARG A 31 -5.66 -1.17 -2.98
C ARG A 31 -5.55 -1.16 -4.50
N ILE A 32 -5.99 -2.23 -5.15
CA ILE A 32 -6.21 -2.29 -6.58
C ILE A 32 -7.45 -1.45 -6.88
N VAL A 33 -7.27 -0.38 -7.65
CA VAL A 33 -8.33 0.56 -8.02
C VAL A 33 -9.00 0.12 -9.31
N LYS A 34 -8.20 -0.38 -10.26
CA LYS A 34 -8.64 -0.85 -11.56
C LYS A 34 -7.66 -1.89 -12.10
N SER A 35 -8.14 -2.84 -12.88
CA SER A 35 -7.30 -3.75 -13.67
C SER A 35 -7.76 -3.78 -15.12
N THR A 36 -6.88 -4.22 -16.00
CA THR A 36 -7.20 -4.59 -17.38
C THR A 36 -6.37 -5.84 -17.68
N PRO A 37 -6.98 -7.00 -17.95
CA PRO A 37 -8.42 -7.28 -17.92
C PRO A 37 -9.09 -6.96 -16.57
N ASP A 38 -10.40 -6.66 -16.59
CA ASP A 38 -11.17 -6.38 -15.37
C ASP A 38 -11.28 -7.67 -14.52
N GLU A 39 -11.31 -7.52 -13.19
CA GLU A 39 -11.50 -8.65 -12.27
C GLU A 39 -12.74 -9.48 -12.66
N GLY A 40 -12.60 -10.82 -12.60
CA GLY A 40 -13.67 -11.74 -13.01
C GLY A 40 -13.72 -12.02 -14.52
N THR A 41 -12.87 -11.37 -15.33
CA THR A 41 -12.69 -11.76 -16.73
C THR A 41 -12.19 -13.21 -16.82
N ILE A 42 -12.81 -13.99 -17.70
CA ILE A 42 -12.34 -15.34 -18.03
C ILE A 42 -11.22 -15.21 -19.07
N LEU A 43 -10.02 -15.65 -18.71
CA LEU A 43 -8.85 -15.66 -19.58
C LEU A 43 -8.78 -16.97 -20.35
N GLN A 44 -8.26 -16.93 -21.57
CA GLN A 44 -8.02 -18.14 -22.34
C GLN A 44 -6.69 -18.80 -21.92
N LYS A 45 -6.68 -20.11 -21.75
CA LYS A 45 -5.45 -20.90 -21.50
C LYS A 45 -4.47 -20.79 -22.67
N GLY A 46 -3.18 -20.66 -22.40
CA GLY A 46 -2.11 -20.49 -23.41
C GLY A 46 -2.11 -19.12 -24.12
N SER A 47 -2.98 -18.19 -23.74
CA SER A 47 -3.06 -16.86 -24.36
C SER A 47 -2.06 -15.88 -23.74
N ASN A 48 -1.60 -14.91 -24.53
CA ASN A 48 -0.85 -13.77 -24.00
C ASN A 48 -1.83 -12.74 -23.43
N VAL A 49 -1.56 -12.32 -22.20
CA VAL A 49 -2.36 -11.35 -21.44
C VAL A 49 -1.49 -10.14 -21.15
N ASP A 50 -1.95 -8.98 -21.61
CA ASP A 50 -1.41 -7.68 -21.23
C ASP A 50 -2.12 -7.18 -19.97
N LEU A 51 -1.54 -7.45 -18.81
CA LEU A 51 -2.09 -7.07 -17.53
C LEU A 51 -1.63 -5.66 -17.16
N ILE A 52 -2.58 -4.77 -16.89
CA ILE A 52 -2.38 -3.42 -16.39
C ILE A 52 -3.17 -3.27 -15.09
N VAL A 53 -2.53 -2.81 -14.02
CA VAL A 53 -3.17 -2.64 -12.71
C VAL A 53 -2.89 -1.25 -12.19
N GLU A 54 -3.95 -0.46 -11.99
CA GLU A 54 -3.90 0.81 -11.27
C GLU A 54 -4.06 0.53 -9.78
N VAL A 55 -3.10 1.00 -9.00
CA VAL A 55 -3.02 0.80 -7.56
C VAL A 55 -3.06 2.15 -6.86
N GLY A 56 -3.96 2.29 -5.89
CA GLY A 56 -3.95 3.36 -4.91
C GLY A 56 -3.19 2.91 -3.66
N TYR A 57 -2.31 3.76 -3.13
CA TYR A 57 -1.55 3.45 -1.93
C TYR A 57 -1.46 4.64 -0.97
N HIS A 58 -1.24 4.35 0.30
CA HIS A 58 -0.76 5.29 1.31
C HIS A 58 0.48 4.70 1.96
N LEU A 59 1.61 5.40 1.86
CA LEU A 59 2.87 5.06 2.51
C LEU A 59 3.19 6.15 3.53
N GLY A 60 2.95 5.84 4.80
CA GLY A 60 3.13 6.77 5.92
C GLY A 60 4.22 6.37 6.89
N SER A 61 4.70 5.11 6.83
CA SER A 61 5.69 4.61 7.79
C SER A 61 7.15 4.70 7.33
N ALA A 62 7.42 5.08 6.08
CA ALA A 62 8.78 5.30 5.55
C ALA A 62 8.80 6.28 4.37
N LYS A 63 10.00 6.77 4.01
CA LYS A 63 10.24 7.65 2.86
C LYS A 63 10.01 6.96 1.52
N THR A 64 10.37 5.68 1.45
CA THR A 64 10.33 4.85 0.25
C THR A 64 9.73 3.49 0.55
N GLY A 65 9.08 2.92 -0.46
CA GLY A 65 8.59 1.55 -0.44
C GLY A 65 8.65 0.95 -1.83
N THR A 66 8.30 -0.32 -1.93
CA THR A 66 8.21 -1.04 -3.19
C THR A 66 6.81 -1.58 -3.32
N ILE A 67 6.15 -1.26 -4.44
CA ILE A 67 4.93 -1.95 -4.86
C ILE A 67 5.34 -2.98 -5.90
N SER A 68 4.97 -4.23 -5.67
CA SER A 68 5.13 -5.29 -6.67
C SER A 68 3.78 -5.65 -7.27
N LEU A 69 3.80 -6.17 -8.49
CA LEU A 69 2.71 -6.90 -9.10
C LEU A 69 3.21 -8.33 -9.28
N VAL A 70 2.52 -9.27 -8.64
CA VAL A 70 2.88 -10.68 -8.64
C VAL A 70 1.71 -11.47 -9.19
N VAL A 71 1.95 -12.30 -10.20
CA VAL A 71 0.96 -13.18 -10.80
C VAL A 71 1.34 -14.61 -10.49
N GLN A 72 0.41 -15.36 -9.90
CA GLN A 72 0.57 -16.77 -9.55
C GLN A 72 -0.65 -17.57 -10.01
N ASP A 73 -0.48 -18.87 -10.21
CA ASP A 73 -1.60 -19.78 -10.46
C ASP A 73 -2.28 -20.24 -9.15
N GLN A 74 -3.27 -21.14 -9.25
CA GLN A 74 -3.99 -21.67 -8.10
C GLN A 74 -3.13 -22.49 -7.12
N ASP A 75 -1.95 -22.96 -7.55
CA ASP A 75 -1.02 -23.76 -6.77
C ASP A 75 0.13 -22.91 -6.19
N ASN A 76 0.03 -21.58 -6.33
CA ASN A 76 1.03 -20.57 -5.96
C ASN A 76 2.33 -20.64 -6.80
N ASN A 77 2.30 -21.27 -7.98
CA ASN A 77 3.45 -21.22 -8.88
C ASN A 77 3.57 -19.80 -9.46
N PRO A 78 4.77 -19.19 -9.41
CA PRO A 78 4.98 -17.86 -9.97
C PRO A 78 4.91 -17.89 -11.50
N ILE A 79 4.07 -17.05 -12.07
CA ILE A 79 3.96 -16.86 -13.52
C ILE A 79 4.82 -15.68 -13.95
N THR A 80 4.62 -14.53 -13.29
CA THR A 80 5.38 -13.32 -13.59
C THR A 80 5.37 -12.35 -12.43
N GLN A 81 6.33 -11.44 -12.43
CA GLN A 81 6.37 -10.33 -11.49
C GLN A 81 7.01 -9.07 -12.09
N THR A 82 6.63 -7.93 -11.53
CA THR A 82 7.30 -6.64 -11.74
C THR A 82 7.18 -5.82 -10.46
N SER A 83 8.02 -4.80 -10.32
CA SER A 83 8.02 -3.95 -9.13
C SER A 83 8.44 -2.54 -9.46
N MET A 84 7.98 -1.59 -8.65
CA MET A 84 8.43 -0.21 -8.72
C MET A 84 8.64 0.38 -7.33
N VAL A 85 9.61 1.29 -7.24
CA VAL A 85 9.83 2.08 -6.03
C VAL A 85 8.80 3.22 -6.00
N VAL A 86 8.19 3.40 -4.84
CA VAL A 86 7.24 4.48 -4.56
C VAL A 86 7.74 5.35 -3.42
N GLN A 87 7.32 6.61 -3.44
CA GLN A 87 7.64 7.59 -2.40
C GLN A 87 6.50 7.69 -1.39
N GLU A 88 6.82 8.22 -0.21
CA GLU A 88 5.85 8.51 0.85
C GLU A 88 4.64 9.32 0.37
N GLY A 89 3.53 9.17 1.09
CA GLY A 89 2.27 9.86 0.86
C GLY A 89 1.16 8.97 0.31
N THR A 90 0.04 9.60 -0.06
CA THR A 90 -1.12 8.95 -0.69
C THR A 90 -1.11 9.23 -2.18
N ARG A 91 -0.94 8.20 -3.02
CA ARG A 91 -0.88 8.38 -4.48
C ARG A 91 -1.52 7.20 -5.20
N ARG A 92 -1.64 7.34 -6.53
CA ARG A 92 -1.93 6.23 -7.44
C ARG A 92 -0.75 5.98 -8.35
N THR A 93 -0.60 4.75 -8.79
CA THR A 93 0.40 4.32 -9.76
C THR A 93 -0.12 3.18 -10.61
N THR A 94 0.58 2.88 -11.70
CA THR A 94 0.21 1.80 -12.62
C THR A 94 1.37 0.81 -12.75
N LEU A 95 1.08 -0.47 -12.59
CA LEU A 95 2.00 -1.57 -12.92
C LEU A 95 1.47 -2.28 -14.16
N ALA A 96 2.35 -2.64 -15.08
CA ALA A 96 2.00 -3.37 -16.29
C ALA A 96 2.96 -4.53 -16.54
N LYS A 97 2.42 -5.66 -17.00
CA LYS A 97 3.20 -6.85 -17.35
C LYS A 97 2.44 -7.71 -18.36
N THR A 98 3.15 -8.17 -19.39
CA THR A 98 2.65 -9.20 -20.30
C THR A 98 3.11 -10.57 -19.83
N PHE A 99 2.22 -11.57 -19.89
CA PHE A 99 2.55 -12.97 -19.61
C PHE A 99 1.67 -13.93 -20.41
N THR A 100 2.10 -15.17 -20.54
CA THR A 100 1.30 -16.26 -21.13
C THR A 100 0.59 -17.03 -20.02
N THR A 101 -0.72 -17.27 -20.17
CA THR A 101 -1.47 -18.06 -19.19
C THR A 101 -1.07 -19.54 -19.24
N PRO A 102 -0.90 -20.22 -18.10
CA PRO A 102 -0.58 -21.64 -18.08
C PRO A 102 -1.72 -22.50 -18.65
N SER A 103 -1.39 -23.61 -19.32
CA SER A 103 -2.37 -24.50 -19.94
C SER A 103 -3.13 -25.38 -18.94
N GLU A 104 -2.46 -25.67 -17.83
CA GLU A 104 -2.87 -26.56 -16.75
C GLU A 104 -3.59 -25.83 -15.63
N ALA A 105 -3.40 -24.51 -15.52
CA ALA A 105 -4.04 -23.69 -14.50
C ALA A 105 -5.53 -23.48 -14.79
N ASN A 106 -6.31 -23.34 -13.71
CA ASN A 106 -7.74 -23.03 -13.77
C ASN A 106 -8.06 -21.64 -13.23
N SER A 107 -7.14 -21.05 -12.48
CA SER A 107 -7.29 -19.70 -11.94
C SER A 107 -5.94 -19.04 -11.76
N LEU A 108 -5.92 -17.72 -11.91
CA LEU A 108 -4.77 -16.88 -11.62
C LEU A 108 -5.11 -15.90 -10.52
N PHE A 109 -4.13 -15.61 -9.67
CA PHE A 109 -4.20 -14.60 -8.65
C PHE A 109 -3.17 -13.50 -8.92
N VAL A 110 -3.62 -12.26 -8.88
CA VAL A 110 -2.75 -11.09 -8.97
C VAL A 110 -2.70 -10.41 -7.62
N PHE A 111 -1.50 -10.25 -7.10
CA PHE A 111 -1.23 -9.61 -5.83
C PHE A 111 -0.47 -8.30 -6.03
N THR A 112 -0.81 -7.31 -5.21
CA THR A 112 -0.10 -6.04 -5.16
C THR A 112 0.43 -5.76 -3.76
N PRO A 113 1.52 -6.43 -3.32
CA PRO A 113 2.11 -6.15 -2.02
C PRO A 113 2.81 -4.78 -2.01
N LEU A 114 2.62 -4.05 -0.91
CA LEU A 114 3.42 -2.90 -0.53
C LEU A 114 4.43 -3.33 0.54
N SER A 115 5.71 -3.25 0.20
CA SER A 115 6.82 -3.51 1.12
C SER A 115 7.51 -2.20 1.48
N VAL A 116 7.87 -2.05 2.75
CA VAL A 116 8.53 -0.85 3.27
C VAL A 116 10.01 -1.17 3.47
N GLN A 117 10.88 -0.26 3.04
CA GLN A 117 12.32 -0.45 3.22
C GLN A 117 12.67 -0.60 4.71
N GLY A 118 13.43 -1.64 5.05
CA GLY A 118 13.81 -1.95 6.44
C GLY A 118 12.77 -2.78 7.21
N LYS A 119 11.75 -3.33 6.55
CA LYS A 119 10.86 -4.35 7.12
C LYS A 119 11.00 -5.68 6.36
N GLU A 120 11.00 -6.78 7.11
CA GLU A 120 11.14 -8.16 6.60
C GLU A 120 9.89 -8.67 5.87
N SER A 121 8.77 -7.94 5.90
CA SER A 121 7.50 -8.39 5.31
C SER A 121 6.71 -7.23 4.70
N SER A 122 5.87 -7.58 3.73
CA SER A 122 4.89 -6.64 3.16
C SER A 122 3.92 -6.18 4.24
N VAL A 123 3.69 -4.88 4.30
CA VAL A 123 2.85 -4.25 5.33
C VAL A 123 1.38 -4.20 4.93
N ALA A 124 1.10 -4.29 3.63
CA ALA A 124 -0.24 -4.33 3.07
C ALA A 124 -0.22 -5.10 1.75
N VAL A 125 -1.31 -5.80 1.45
CA VAL A 125 -1.49 -6.56 0.21
C VAL A 125 -2.95 -6.42 -0.22
N ASP A 126 -3.17 -6.24 -1.51
CA ASP A 126 -4.49 -6.41 -2.14
C ASP A 126 -4.40 -7.42 -3.27
N ARG A 127 -5.54 -8.06 -3.62
CA ARG A 127 -5.58 -9.14 -4.60
C ARG A 127 -6.82 -9.10 -5.49
N ILE A 128 -6.69 -9.59 -6.71
CA ILE A 128 -7.80 -9.92 -7.62
C ILE A 128 -7.60 -11.30 -8.24
N GLY A 129 -8.69 -11.90 -8.73
CA GLY A 129 -8.67 -13.23 -9.35
C GLY A 129 -9.19 -13.27 -10.78
N PHE A 130 -8.66 -14.20 -11.56
CA PHE A 130 -9.12 -14.53 -12.92
C PHE A 130 -9.36 -16.03 -13.04
N SER A 131 -10.42 -16.41 -13.75
CA SER A 131 -10.66 -17.81 -14.13
C SER A 131 -10.06 -18.09 -15.51
N LEU A 132 -9.60 -19.32 -15.74
CA LEU A 132 -9.04 -19.76 -17.01
C LEU A 132 -9.97 -20.75 -17.71
N LYS A 133 -10.11 -20.62 -19.03
CA LYS A 133 -10.88 -21.53 -19.89
C LYS A 133 -10.07 -22.00 -21.09
#